data_AF-A0A1G6VGV8-F1
#
_entry.id   AF-A0A1G6VGV8-F1
#
_cell.length_a   1.000
_cell.length_b   1.000
_cell.length_c   1.000
_cell.angle_alpha   90.00
_cell.angle_beta   90.00
_cell.angle_gamma   90.00
#
_symmetry.space_group_name_H-M   'P 1'
#
loop_
_entity.id
_entity.type
_entity.pdbx_description
1 polymer ?
#
loop_
_entity_poly.entity_id
_entity_poly.type
_entity_poly.pdbx_seq_one_letter_code
_entity_poly.pdbx_strand_id
1 'polypeptide(L)'
;MSISFVFDPTLNEAVKDFCREYWSYNSPDNYLAHVEILCQSYGISYSLLFRTLSKCQAYLDDVHCEYCGRPYELDVPADIPYARSLRSWFCEGCISFSGGQITVSR
;
A
#
# COMPACT_ATOMS: atom_id res chain seq x y z
N MET A 1 11.80 4.63 6.10
CA MET A 1 10.49 4.03 5.78
C MET A 1 10.75 2.84 4.88
N SER A 2 10.39 1.63 5.32
CA SER A 2 10.62 0.37 4.60
C SER A 2 9.48 0.10 3.60
N ILE A 3 9.20 1.07 2.72
CA ILE A 3 8.20 0.91 1.65
C ILE A 3 8.97 0.88 0.33
N SER A 4 8.76 -0.19 -0.43
CA SER A 4 9.25 -0.29 -1.82
C SER A 4 8.09 -0.10 -2.79
N PHE A 5 8.44 0.31 -4.02
CA PHE A 5 7.48 0.60 -5.06
C PHE A 5 7.78 -0.18 -6.32
N VAL A 6 6.73 -0.71 -6.94
CA VAL A 6 6.76 -1.20 -8.31
C VAL A 6 5.89 -0.26 -9.15
N PHE A 7 6.53 0.48 -10.04
CA PHE A 7 5.88 1.46 -10.90
C PHE A 7 5.60 0.87 -12.27
N ASP A 8 4.45 1.21 -12.85
CA ASP A 8 4.20 0.99 -14.27
C ASP A 8 5.29 1.72 -15.09
N PRO A 9 5.92 1.06 -16.08
CA PRO A 9 7.04 1.62 -16.84
C PRO A 9 6.67 2.86 -17.65
N THR A 10 5.38 3.12 -17.88
CA THR A 10 4.89 4.30 -18.61
C THR A 10 4.80 5.57 -17.75
N LEU A 11 5.01 5.46 -16.43
CA LEU A 11 4.95 6.60 -15.53
C LEU A 11 6.20 7.49 -15.64
N ASN A 12 5.95 8.80 -15.72
CA ASN A 12 7.00 9.81 -15.59
C ASN A 12 7.39 10.04 -14.11
N GLU A 13 8.50 10.73 -13.86
CA GLU A 13 8.98 10.96 -12.48
C GLU A 13 8.01 11.79 -11.63
N ALA A 14 7.32 12.78 -12.21
CA ALA A 14 6.34 13.58 -11.46
C ALA A 14 5.20 12.72 -10.88
N VAL A 15 4.75 11.71 -11.63
CA VAL A 15 3.73 10.76 -11.16
C VAL A 15 4.31 9.79 -10.12
N LYS A 16 5.58 9.38 -10.26
CA LYS A 16 6.24 8.55 -9.23
C LYS A 16 6.40 9.32 -7.92
N ASP A 17 6.76 10.60 -7.98
CA ASP A 17 6.85 11.48 -6.81
C ASP A 17 5.48 11.64 -6.14
N PHE A 18 4.43 11.89 -6.92
CA PHE A 18 3.05 11.90 -6.43
C PHE A 18 2.69 10.60 -5.67
N CYS A 19 3.04 9.44 -6.23
CA CYS A 19 2.81 8.17 -5.55
C CYS A 19 3.59 8.08 -4.23
N ARG A 20 4.87 8.49 -4.21
CA ARG A 20 5.68 8.51 -2.96
C ARG A 20 5.06 9.43 -1.91
N GLU A 21 4.57 10.61 -2.30
CA GLU A 21 3.91 11.55 -1.39
C GLU A 21 2.61 10.97 -0.81
N TYR A 22 1.80 10.29 -1.63
CA TYR A 22 0.62 9.57 -1.16
C TYR A 22 0.97 8.55 -0.07
N TRP A 23 2.03 7.76 -0.27
CA TRP A 23 2.48 6.74 0.68
C TRP A 23 3.28 7.29 1.87
N SER A 24 3.62 8.58 1.88
CA SER A 24 4.31 9.25 2.99
C SER A 24 3.42 9.57 4.20
N TYR A 25 2.11 9.25 4.10
CA TYR A 25 1.14 9.40 5.18
C TYR A 25 1.66 8.76 6.48
N ASN A 26 1.76 9.57 7.53
CA ASN A 26 2.33 9.16 8.82
C ASN A 26 1.44 9.52 10.02
N SER A 27 0.31 10.19 9.78
CA SER A 27 -0.66 10.53 10.82
C SER A 27 -1.67 9.39 10.95
N PRO A 28 -2.17 9.02 12.14
CA PRO A 28 -3.22 8.01 12.24
C PRO A 28 -4.63 8.54 11.93
N ASP A 29 -4.88 9.84 12.16
CA ASP A 29 -6.25 10.32 12.35
C ASP A 29 -6.84 11.13 11.18
N ASN A 30 -6.11 11.31 10.07
CA ASN A 30 -6.48 12.28 9.04
C ASN A 30 -6.21 11.80 7.61
N TYR A 31 -6.49 10.53 7.31
CA TYR A 31 -6.28 9.96 5.97
C TYR A 31 -7.06 10.72 4.90
N LEU A 32 -8.33 11.07 5.17
CA LEU A 32 -9.14 11.86 4.23
C LEU A 32 -8.54 13.24 3.97
N ALA A 33 -8.05 13.92 5.01
CA ALA A 33 -7.40 15.23 4.86
C ALA A 33 -6.09 15.12 4.07
N HIS A 34 -5.31 14.05 4.26
CA HIS A 34 -4.11 13.77 3.47
C HIS A 34 -4.44 13.61 1.98
N VAL A 35 -5.46 12.82 1.65
CA VAL A 35 -5.90 12.66 0.26
C VAL A 35 -6.43 13.98 -0.32
N GLU A 36 -7.17 14.77 0.47
CA GLU A 36 -7.67 16.07 0.03
C GLU A 36 -6.53 17.07 -0.25
N ILE A 37 -5.54 17.17 0.63
CA ILE A 37 -4.36 18.03 0.44
C ILE A 37 -3.60 17.63 -0.83
N LEU A 38 -3.42 16.33 -1.08
CA LEU A 38 -2.77 15.85 -2.31
C LEU A 38 -3.57 16.19 -3.58
N CYS A 39 -4.90 16.01 -3.54
CA CYS A 39 -5.75 16.42 -4.66
C CYS A 39 -5.62 17.92 -4.94
N GLN A 40 -5.60 18.75 -3.89
CA GLN A 40 -5.45 20.20 -4.02
C GLN A 40 -4.06 20.61 -4.51
N SER A 41 -2.98 20.00 -4.00
CA SER A 41 -1.60 20.35 -4.37
C SER A 41 -1.28 20.00 -5.83
N TYR A 42 -1.82 18.89 -6.33
CA TYR A 42 -1.64 18.47 -7.72
C TYR A 42 -2.74 18.95 -8.67
N GLY A 43 -3.79 19.60 -8.15
CA GLY A 43 -4.92 20.08 -8.95
C GLY A 43 -5.71 18.96 -9.63
N ILE A 44 -5.84 17.81 -8.97
CA ILE A 44 -6.48 16.60 -9.52
C ILE A 44 -7.76 16.21 -8.78
N SER A 45 -8.62 15.45 -9.44
CA SER A 45 -9.79 14.82 -8.80
C SER A 45 -9.41 13.54 -8.07
N TYR A 46 -10.24 13.11 -7.12
CA TYR A 46 -10.11 11.79 -6.46
C TYR A 46 -10.09 10.63 -7.47
N SER A 47 -10.90 10.70 -8.53
CA SER A 47 -10.91 9.68 -9.57
C SER A 47 -9.59 9.57 -10.32
N LEU A 48 -8.94 10.71 -10.60
CA LEU A 48 -7.62 10.74 -11.23
C LEU A 48 -6.54 10.28 -10.25
N LEU A 49 -6.65 10.64 -8.96
CA LEU A 49 -5.78 10.16 -7.89
C LEU A 49 -5.77 8.62 -7.84
N PHE A 50 -6.93 7.97 -7.65
CA PHE A 50 -6.98 6.51 -7.54
C PHE A 50 -6.59 5.78 -8.84
N ARG A 51 -6.91 6.34 -10.01
CA ARG A 51 -6.44 5.81 -11.30
C ARG A 51 -4.92 5.92 -11.46
N THR A 52 -4.32 6.92 -10.85
CA THR A 52 -2.87 7.10 -10.87
C THR A 52 -2.21 6.13 -9.89
N LEU A 53 -2.77 6.00 -8.69
CA LEU A 53 -2.29 5.08 -7.66
C LEU A 53 -2.39 3.61 -8.10
N SER A 54 -3.37 3.24 -8.91
CA SER A 54 -3.47 1.87 -9.45
C SER A 54 -2.29 1.47 -10.37
N LYS A 55 -1.42 2.42 -10.73
CA LYS A 55 -0.19 2.20 -11.51
C LYS A 55 1.07 2.17 -10.64
N CYS A 56 0.91 2.34 -9.33
CA CYS A 56 1.98 2.42 -8.35
C CYS A 56 1.69 1.40 -7.23
N GLN A 57 2.24 0.19 -7.36
CA GLN A 57 2.13 -0.81 -6.30
C GLN A 57 3.14 -0.48 -5.19
N ALA A 58 2.70 -0.58 -3.94
CA ALA A 58 3.52 -0.33 -2.77
C ALA A 58 3.58 -1.58 -1.89
N TYR A 59 4.75 -1.85 -1.34
CA TYR A 59 4.99 -3.02 -0.50
C TYR A 59 5.70 -2.63 0.79
N LEU A 60 5.36 -3.29 1.91
CA LEU A 60 6.15 -3.22 3.13
C LEU A 60 7.29 -4.22 3.05
N ASP A 61 8.53 -3.71 3.02
CA ASP A 61 9.74 -4.55 3.00
C ASP A 61 10.03 -5.20 4.36
N ASP A 62 9.31 -4.81 5.42
CA ASP A 62 9.48 -5.32 6.78
C ASP A 62 8.39 -6.32 7.19
N VAL A 63 7.36 -6.51 6.37
CA VAL A 63 6.26 -7.45 6.64
C VAL A 63 6.18 -8.45 5.49
N HIS A 64 6.31 -9.74 5.79
CA HIS A 64 6.36 -10.80 4.79
C HIS A 64 5.42 -11.94 5.13
N CYS A 65 4.95 -12.62 4.09
CA CYS A 65 4.14 -13.81 4.23
C CYS A 65 4.98 -14.91 4.86
N GLU A 66 4.52 -15.48 5.98
CA GLU A 66 5.28 -16.52 6.69
C GLU A 66 5.50 -17.78 5.86
N TYR A 67 4.62 -18.04 4.89
CA TYR A 67 4.71 -19.23 4.04
C TYR A 67 5.62 -19.04 2.82
N CYS A 68 5.41 -17.98 2.03
CA CYS A 68 6.11 -17.78 0.75
C CYS A 68 7.13 -16.65 0.74
N GLY A 69 7.26 -15.90 1.83
CA GLY A 69 8.20 -14.79 1.96
C GLY A 69 7.89 -13.56 1.10
N ARG A 70 6.76 -13.52 0.39
CA ARG A 70 6.35 -12.33 -0.38
C ARG A 70 6.15 -11.13 0.56
N PRO A 71 6.56 -9.91 0.18
CA PRO A 71 6.29 -8.72 0.98
C PRO A 71 4.79 -8.39 1.00
N TYR A 72 4.36 -7.67 2.02
CA TYR A 72 2.97 -7.23 2.19
C TYR A 72 2.63 -6.14 1.17
N GLU A 73 1.64 -6.39 0.31
CA GLU A 73 1.11 -5.41 -0.64
C GLU A 73 0.15 -4.45 0.07
N LEU A 74 0.38 -3.15 -0.08
CA LEU A 74 -0.41 -2.11 0.56
C LEU A 74 -1.52 -1.63 -0.37
N ASP A 75 -2.76 -1.59 0.14
CA ASP A 75 -3.91 -0.98 -0.55
C ASP A 75 -4.09 0.50 -0.17
N VAL A 76 -4.04 0.82 1.13
CA VAL A 76 -4.07 2.21 1.62
C VAL A 76 -3.01 2.48 2.70
N PRO A 77 -2.46 3.71 2.77
CA PRO A 77 -1.46 4.06 3.77
C PRO A 77 -1.95 3.92 5.23
N ALA A 78 -3.27 4.03 5.44
CA ALA A 78 -3.88 3.87 6.75
C ALA A 78 -3.74 2.43 7.31
N ASP A 79 -3.47 1.44 6.46
CA ASP A 79 -3.29 0.05 6.87
C ASP A 79 -1.87 -0.24 7.38
N ILE A 80 -0.90 0.65 7.14
CA ILE A 80 0.50 0.43 7.50
C ILE A 80 0.68 0.12 9.01
N PRO A 81 0.08 0.88 9.95
CA PRO A 81 0.20 0.57 11.38
C PRO A 81 -0.41 -0.78 11.73
N TYR A 82 -1.55 -1.12 11.12
CA TYR A 82 -2.21 -2.40 11.31
C TYR A 82 -1.35 -3.55 10.79
N ALA A 83 -0.88 -3.48 9.55
CA ALA A 83 -0.02 -4.50 8.93
C ALA A 83 1.25 -4.75 9.74
N ARG A 84 1.89 -3.69 10.26
CA ARG A 84 3.08 -3.80 11.15
C ARG A 84 2.77 -4.34 12.54
N SER A 85 1.52 -4.23 13.01
CA SER A 85 1.11 -4.78 14.31
C SER A 85 0.87 -6.29 14.27
N LEU A 86 0.74 -6.88 13.07
CA LEU A 86 0.53 -8.31 12.90
C LEU A 86 1.77 -9.08 13.34
N ARG A 87 1.59 -10.05 14.24
CA ARG A 87 2.67 -10.97 14.63
C ARG A 87 3.01 -11.96 13.51
N SER A 88 2.02 -12.30 12.71
CA SER A 88 2.06 -13.29 11.62
C SER A 88 1.12 -12.84 10.51
N TRP A 89 1.54 -12.96 9.25
CA TRP A 89 0.72 -12.64 8.09
C TRP A 89 0.90 -13.68 6.99
N PHE A 90 -0.17 -13.97 6.27
CA PHE A 90 -0.17 -14.85 5.09
C PHE A 90 -0.82 -14.10 3.93
N CYS A 91 -0.16 -14.12 2.76
CA CYS A 91 -0.72 -13.49 1.58
C CYS A 91 -1.94 -14.27 1.05
N GLU A 92 -2.83 -13.56 0.34
CA GLU A 92 -4.05 -14.13 -0.21
C GLU A 92 -3.81 -15.35 -1.10
N GLY A 93 -2.69 -15.36 -1.84
CA GLY A 93 -2.29 -16.49 -2.67
C GLY A 93 -2.03 -17.76 -1.85
N CYS A 94 -1.37 -17.65 -0.69
CA CYS A 94 -1.12 -18.79 0.19
C CYS A 94 -2.40 -19.26 0.90
N ILE A 95 -3.23 -18.31 1.35
CA ILE A 95 -4.53 -18.63 1.96
C ILE A 95 -5.38 -19.40 0.94
N SER A 96 -5.50 -18.89 -0.29
CA SER A 96 -6.27 -19.52 -1.36
C SER A 96 -5.71 -20.89 -1.75
N PHE A 97 -4.39 -21.02 -1.88
CA PHE A 97 -3.73 -22.30 -2.20
C PHE A 97 -4.01 -23.37 -1.15
N SER A 98 -4.05 -22.99 0.12
CA SER A 98 -4.35 -23.90 1.23
C SER A 98 -5.84 -24.29 1.34
N GLY A 99 -6.70 -23.82 0.43
CA GLY A 99 -8.15 -23.97 0.55
C GLY A 99 -8.71 -23.30 1.81
N GLY A 100 -8.06 -22.22 2.29
CA GLY A 100 -8.41 -21.52 3.52
C GLY A 100 -7.98 -22.24 4.81
N GLN A 101 -7.19 -23.31 4.73
CA GLN A 101 -6.70 -24.00 5.94
C GLN A 101 -5.63 -23.21 6.69
N ILE A 102 -4.86 -22.38 5.98
CA ILE A 102 -4.01 -21.35 6.59
C ILE A 102 -4.96 -20.24 7.07
N THR A 103 -5.43 -20.39 8.30
CA THR A 103 -6.18 -19.34 9.00
C THR A 103 -5.18 -18.53 9.79
N VAL A 104 -5.14 -17.23 9.49
CA VAL A 104 -4.44 -16.22 10.28
C VAL A 104 -4.91 -16.39 11.73
N SER A 105 -4.02 -16.87 12.61
CA SER A 105 -4.31 -16.98 14.04
C SER A 105 -4.75 -15.62 14.53
N ARG A 106 -6.04 -15.50 14.88
CA ARG A 106 -6.66 -14.27 15.37
C ARG A 106 -6.34 -14.04 16.84
#